data_AF-A0A424KW26-F1
#
_entry.id   AF-A0A424KW26-F1
#
_cell.length_a   1.000
_cell.length_b   1.000
_cell.length_c   1.000
_cell.angle_alpha   90.00
_cell.angle_beta   90.00
_cell.angle_gamma   90.00
#
_symmetry.space_group_name_H-M   'P 1'
#
loop_
_entity.id
_entity.type
_entity.pdbx_description
1 polymer ?
#
loop_
_entity_poly.entity_id
_entity_poly.type
_entity_poly.pdbx_seq_one_letter_code
_entity_poly.pdbx_strand_id
1 'polypeptide(L)'
;MTSADSTSRSGSTEAAVAERGAVAAMPPVAWRMDPDRLLVDVDRLLEKSVILDPAAPGFDEWMRIRQTLTVFPFPRGDRRPMAEGVIREELERHAVELGRRCEIRMIVDRRLERLIPDSEATGSASHLLPAVIKTNWGEDPTVLPGNRWSRFFSRHVLGRRSPPTPSATRRNEAIEVGPGSIRTESGRERSRQSTVTMVFHEPNSSDRIEVRIVGMDRVIRLRFDSRRDPRFQIFWPRWIG
;
A
#
# COMPACT_ATOMS: atom_id res chain seq x y z
N MET A 1 -26.10 -83.11 12.81
CA MET A 1 -25.06 -83.12 13.87
C MET A 1 -23.89 -82.28 13.39
N THR A 2 -23.25 -81.54 14.32
CA THR A 2 -22.30 -80.40 14.17
C THR A 2 -23.01 -79.08 13.84
N SER A 3 -23.40 -78.25 14.83
CA SER A 3 -22.68 -77.50 15.88
C SER A 3 -22.42 -76.06 15.45
N ALA A 4 -23.08 -75.14 16.13
CA ALA A 4 -22.77 -73.73 16.20
C ALA A 4 -21.39 -73.51 16.84
N ASP A 5 -20.69 -72.43 16.48
CA ASP A 5 -20.39 -71.39 17.47
C ASP A 5 -19.93 -70.06 16.84
N SER A 6 -20.16 -69.05 17.67
CA SER A 6 -20.00 -67.61 17.60
C SER A 6 -18.54 -67.17 17.61
N THR A 7 -18.25 -65.89 17.31
CA THR A 7 -17.63 -64.90 18.23
C THR A 7 -16.84 -63.79 17.49
N SER A 8 -17.42 -62.58 17.53
CA SER A 8 -16.86 -61.23 17.75
C SER A 8 -15.51 -60.73 17.16
N ARG A 9 -15.60 -59.51 16.60
CA ARG A 9 -14.76 -58.30 16.82
C ARG A 9 -13.27 -58.47 17.11
N SER A 10 -12.41 -57.91 16.26
CA SER A 10 -11.73 -56.61 16.45
C SER A 10 -10.70 -56.40 15.34
N GLY A 11 -10.46 -55.17 14.91
CA GLY A 11 -9.36 -54.91 13.96
C GLY A 11 -9.45 -53.60 13.21
N SER A 12 -9.22 -52.51 13.93
CA SER A 12 -8.52 -51.31 13.44
C SER A 12 -9.11 -50.52 12.26
N THR A 13 -9.89 -49.51 12.60
CA THR A 13 -9.91 -48.23 11.89
C THR A 13 -8.53 -47.57 11.95
N GLU A 14 -7.74 -47.70 10.88
CA GLU A 14 -6.69 -46.73 10.52
C GLU A 14 -7.20 -45.89 9.35
N ALA A 15 -8.18 -45.04 9.64
CA ALA A 15 -8.38 -43.85 8.83
C ALA A 15 -7.18 -42.95 9.13
N ALA A 16 -6.19 -43.00 8.24
CA ALA A 16 -5.03 -42.14 8.25
C ALA A 16 -5.50 -40.68 8.36
N VAL A 17 -5.38 -40.14 9.57
CA VAL A 17 -5.43 -38.70 9.80
C VAL A 17 -4.16 -38.16 9.16
N ALA A 18 -4.25 -37.82 7.88
CA ALA A 18 -3.30 -36.94 7.24
C ALA A 18 -3.49 -35.56 7.86
N GLU A 19 -2.89 -35.35 9.04
CA GLU A 19 -2.50 -34.02 9.49
C GLU A 19 -1.49 -33.48 8.48
N ARG A 20 -2.03 -32.94 7.37
CA ARG A 20 -1.33 -31.98 6.55
C ARG A 20 -1.15 -30.75 7.43
N GLY A 21 -0.04 -30.72 8.17
CA GLY A 21 0.64 -29.49 8.49
C GLY A 21 1.03 -28.82 7.18
N ALA A 22 0.06 -28.16 6.54
CA ALA A 22 0.33 -27.24 5.46
C ALA A 22 1.13 -26.12 6.10
N VAL A 23 2.46 -26.18 5.95
CA VAL A 23 3.31 -25.01 6.11
C VAL A 23 2.74 -24.00 5.14
N ALA A 24 1.94 -23.06 5.66
CA ALA A 24 1.21 -22.11 4.85
C ALA A 24 2.24 -21.44 3.93
N ALA A 25 2.07 -21.67 2.62
CA ALA A 25 2.98 -21.11 1.63
C ALA A 25 3.08 -19.61 1.91
N MET A 26 4.29 -19.12 2.17
CA MET A 26 4.50 -17.72 2.50
C MET A 26 3.89 -16.86 1.38
N PRO A 27 3.06 -15.86 1.70
CA PRO A 27 2.28 -15.14 0.70
C PRO A 27 3.20 -14.43 -0.31
N PRO A 28 2.82 -14.32 -1.58
CA PRO A 28 3.65 -13.72 -2.63
C PRO A 28 3.95 -12.24 -2.34
N VAL A 29 4.77 -11.60 -3.18
CA VAL A 29 5.06 -10.16 -3.04
C VAL A 29 3.81 -9.29 -3.14
N ALA A 30 2.85 -9.70 -3.97
CA ALA A 30 1.56 -9.03 -4.07
C ALA A 30 0.46 -10.05 -4.34
N TRP A 31 -0.72 -9.86 -3.73
CA TRP A 31 -1.89 -10.70 -3.95
C TRP A 31 -3.17 -9.86 -3.80
N ARG A 32 -4.23 -10.31 -4.47
CA ARG A 32 -5.55 -9.71 -4.30
C ARG A 32 -6.12 -10.11 -2.96
N MET A 33 -6.63 -9.14 -2.22
CA MET A 33 -7.49 -9.39 -1.06
C MET A 33 -8.94 -9.58 -1.52
N ASP A 34 -9.35 -8.83 -2.54
CA ASP A 34 -10.68 -8.84 -3.16
C ASP A 34 -10.58 -8.20 -4.57
N PRO A 35 -11.69 -8.02 -5.31
CA PRO A 35 -11.61 -7.54 -6.68
C PRO A 35 -10.92 -6.18 -6.85
N ASP A 36 -11.10 -5.23 -5.92
CA ASP A 36 -10.60 -3.86 -6.07
C ASP A 36 -9.34 -3.54 -5.22
N ARG A 37 -8.93 -4.44 -4.32
CA ARG A 37 -7.80 -4.22 -3.41
C ARG A 37 -6.66 -5.24 -3.60
N LEU A 38 -5.45 -4.69 -3.73
CA LEU A 38 -4.20 -5.41 -3.81
C LEU A 38 -3.39 -5.19 -2.53
N LEU A 39 -2.96 -6.28 -1.88
CA LEU A 39 -1.98 -6.25 -0.80
C LEU A 39 -0.57 -6.41 -1.37
N VAL A 40 0.38 -5.62 -0.86
CA VAL A 40 1.79 -5.66 -1.25
C VAL A 40 2.66 -5.83 -0.02
N ASP A 41 3.49 -6.88 -0.01
CA ASP A 41 4.52 -7.09 0.99
C ASP A 41 5.81 -6.39 0.55
N VAL A 42 5.99 -5.17 1.07
CA VAL A 42 7.14 -4.31 0.76
C VAL A 42 8.45 -4.98 1.19
N ASP A 43 8.43 -5.73 2.29
CA ASP A 43 9.62 -6.38 2.82
C ASP A 43 10.08 -7.50 1.87
N ARG A 44 9.13 -8.32 1.40
CA ARG A 44 9.41 -9.35 0.39
C ARG A 44 9.79 -8.79 -0.97
N LEU A 45 9.30 -7.61 -1.33
CA LEU A 45 9.72 -6.93 -2.57
C LEU A 45 11.21 -6.53 -2.51
N LEU A 46 11.70 -6.16 -1.32
CA LEU A 46 13.11 -5.83 -1.06
C LEU A 46 14.02 -7.05 -0.96
N GLU A 47 13.47 -8.22 -0.62
CA GLU A 47 14.20 -9.48 -0.54
C GLU A 47 14.56 -10.04 -1.93
N LYS A 48 15.84 -9.97 -2.28
CA LYS A 48 16.35 -10.44 -3.58
C LYS A 48 16.15 -11.95 -3.82
N SER A 49 16.09 -12.74 -2.75
CA SER A 49 15.93 -14.20 -2.80
C SER A 49 14.49 -14.64 -3.07
N VAL A 50 13.51 -13.79 -2.80
CA VAL A 50 12.10 -14.09 -3.09
C VAL A 50 11.91 -14.02 -4.60
N ILE A 51 11.41 -15.07 -5.23
CA ILE A 51 11.10 -15.06 -6.67
C ILE A 51 9.76 -14.34 -6.87
N LEU A 52 9.67 -13.47 -7.87
CA LEU A 52 8.39 -12.86 -8.24
C LEU A 52 7.54 -13.90 -8.97
N ASP A 53 6.29 -14.06 -8.52
CA ASP A 53 5.32 -14.94 -9.16
C ASP A 53 4.78 -14.28 -10.44
N PRO A 54 4.98 -14.89 -11.64
CA PRO A 54 4.41 -14.38 -12.90
C PRO A 54 2.89 -14.26 -12.90
N ALA A 55 2.19 -15.00 -12.03
CA ALA A 55 0.74 -14.91 -11.88
C ALA A 55 0.29 -13.73 -10.99
N ALA A 56 1.23 -13.02 -10.33
CA ALA A 56 0.88 -11.88 -9.48
C ALA A 56 0.28 -10.73 -10.31
N PRO A 57 -0.82 -10.09 -9.86
CA PRO A 57 -1.36 -8.91 -10.53
C PRO A 57 -0.31 -7.81 -10.59
N GLY A 58 -0.02 -7.26 -11.77
CA GLY A 58 1.02 -6.25 -11.94
C GLY A 58 2.45 -6.80 -11.95
N PHE A 59 2.65 -8.06 -12.35
CA PHE A 59 3.97 -8.68 -12.41
C PHE A 59 5.04 -7.81 -13.07
N ASP A 60 4.73 -7.21 -14.22
CA ASP A 60 5.64 -6.33 -14.94
C ASP A 60 6.08 -5.12 -14.10
N GLU A 61 5.15 -4.54 -13.34
CA GLU A 61 5.43 -3.44 -12.42
C GLU A 61 6.35 -3.88 -11.28
N TRP A 62 6.12 -5.04 -10.67
CA TRP A 62 7.00 -5.58 -9.61
C TRP A 62 8.41 -5.85 -10.13
N MET A 63 8.52 -6.39 -11.34
CA MET A 63 9.78 -6.61 -12.03
C MET A 63 10.54 -5.28 -12.25
N ARG A 64 9.86 -4.25 -12.78
CA ARG A 64 10.46 -2.92 -12.99
C ARG A 64 10.91 -2.26 -11.70
N ILE A 65 10.12 -2.37 -10.63
CA ILE A 65 10.49 -1.84 -9.32
C ILE A 65 11.75 -2.54 -8.82
N ARG A 66 11.83 -3.87 -8.89
CA ARG A 66 13.05 -4.60 -8.50
C ARG A 66 14.27 -4.23 -9.33
N GLN A 67 14.12 -4.09 -10.65
CA GLN A 67 15.20 -3.62 -11.52
C GLN A 67 15.67 -2.21 -11.13
N THR A 68 14.74 -1.31 -10.79
CA THR A 68 15.10 0.03 -10.30
C THR A 68 15.91 -0.06 -9.01
N LEU A 69 15.51 -0.92 -8.07
CA LEU A 69 16.22 -1.14 -6.82
C LEU A 69 17.61 -1.80 -6.99
N THR A 70 17.91 -2.49 -8.10
CA THR A 70 19.25 -3.05 -8.31
C THR A 70 20.26 -2.01 -8.79
N VAL A 71 19.80 -1.00 -9.54
CA VAL A 71 20.66 0.06 -10.10
C VAL A 71 20.67 1.34 -9.28
N PHE A 72 19.75 1.48 -8.31
CA PHE A 72 19.68 2.67 -7.48
C PHE A 72 20.92 2.80 -6.57
N PRO A 73 21.59 3.97 -6.56
CA PRO A 73 22.82 4.16 -5.80
C PRO A 73 22.52 4.41 -4.31
N PHE A 74 22.31 3.33 -3.56
CA PHE A 74 22.12 3.41 -2.11
C PHE A 74 23.42 3.86 -1.41
N PRO A 75 23.37 4.84 -0.48
CA PRO A 75 24.50 5.16 0.37
C PRO A 75 24.85 3.93 1.24
N ARG A 76 26.08 3.89 1.74
CA ARG A 76 26.50 2.85 2.69
C ARG A 76 25.68 2.99 3.98
N GLY A 77 25.19 1.87 4.51
CA GLY A 77 24.37 1.82 5.72
C GLY A 77 23.05 1.09 5.49
N ASP A 78 22.07 1.33 6.36
CA ASP A 78 20.72 0.80 6.17
C ASP A 78 20.06 1.46 4.96
N ARG A 79 19.92 0.68 3.89
CA ARG A 79 19.31 1.12 2.62
C ARG A 79 17.79 1.03 2.64
N ARG A 80 17.20 0.31 3.60
CA ARG A 80 15.77 -0.02 3.61
C ARG A 80 14.88 1.21 3.49
N PRO A 81 15.09 2.31 4.23
CA PRO A 81 14.15 3.43 4.21
C PRO A 81 14.13 4.14 2.86
N MET A 82 15.30 4.24 2.22
CA MET A 82 15.40 4.80 0.89
C MET A 82 14.83 3.86 -0.17
N ALA A 83 15.03 2.55 -0.02
CA ALA A 83 14.47 1.56 -0.93
C ALA A 83 12.93 1.53 -0.86
N GLU A 84 12.34 1.63 0.33
CA GLU A 84 10.89 1.82 0.51
C GLU A 84 10.41 3.14 -0.12
N GLY A 85 11.22 4.21 0.00
CA GLY A 85 11.04 5.47 -0.75
C GLY A 85 10.89 5.26 -2.25
N VAL A 86 11.86 4.58 -2.85
CA VAL A 86 11.89 4.27 -4.29
C VAL A 86 10.70 3.39 -4.68
N ILE A 87 10.38 2.34 -3.90
CA ILE A 87 9.22 1.48 -4.16
C ILE A 87 7.95 2.30 -4.27
N ARG A 88 7.68 3.21 -3.32
CA ARG A 88 6.47 4.03 -3.35
C ARG A 88 6.45 5.01 -4.52
N GLU A 89 7.59 5.60 -4.89
CA GLU A 89 7.67 6.50 -6.05
C GLU A 89 7.48 5.77 -7.38
N GLU A 90 8.07 4.59 -7.53
CA GLU A 90 7.89 3.74 -8.72
C GLU A 90 6.44 3.22 -8.80
N LEU A 91 5.87 2.78 -7.67
CA LEU A 91 4.46 2.40 -7.62
C LEU A 91 3.53 3.55 -7.98
N GLU A 92 3.77 4.75 -7.45
CA GLU A 92 2.99 5.94 -7.79
C GLU A 92 2.98 6.20 -9.30
N ARG A 93 4.13 6.02 -9.96
CA ARG A 93 4.26 6.18 -11.41
C ARG A 93 3.42 5.17 -12.20
N HIS A 94 3.28 3.95 -11.67
CA HIS A 94 2.60 2.85 -12.36
C HIS A 94 1.18 2.58 -11.86
N ALA A 95 0.76 3.19 -10.75
CA ALA A 95 -0.47 2.87 -10.05
C ALA A 95 -1.71 3.02 -10.94
N VAL A 96 -1.79 4.08 -11.75
CA VAL A 96 -2.94 4.30 -12.65
C VAL A 96 -3.03 3.21 -13.72
N GLU A 97 -1.90 2.83 -14.31
CA GLU A 97 -1.86 1.77 -15.33
C GLU A 97 -2.20 0.41 -14.72
N LEU A 98 -1.65 0.14 -13.53
CA LEU A 98 -1.98 -1.05 -12.75
C LEU A 98 -3.48 -1.11 -12.43
N GLY A 99 -4.05 0.02 -12.01
CA GLY A 99 -5.48 0.12 -11.72
C GLY A 99 -6.38 -0.10 -12.94
N ARG A 100 -5.93 0.32 -14.13
CA ARG A 100 -6.66 0.08 -15.39
C ARG A 100 -6.56 -1.36 -15.86
N ARG A 101 -5.36 -1.93 -15.90
CA ARG A 101 -5.13 -3.29 -16.44
C ARG A 101 -5.63 -4.38 -15.51
N CYS A 102 -5.50 -4.15 -14.21
CA CYS A 102 -5.82 -5.14 -13.20
C CYS A 102 -7.11 -4.77 -12.44
N GLU A 103 -7.85 -3.74 -12.85
CA GLU A 103 -9.09 -3.32 -12.16
C GLU A 103 -8.87 -3.01 -10.66
N ILE A 104 -7.66 -2.60 -10.28
CA ILE A 104 -7.27 -2.30 -8.90
C ILE A 104 -7.61 -0.84 -8.58
N ARG A 105 -8.29 -0.62 -7.45
CA ARG A 105 -8.59 0.71 -6.91
C ARG A 105 -7.79 1.03 -5.66
N MET A 106 -7.25 0.02 -5.00
CA MET A 106 -6.46 0.19 -3.80
C MET A 106 -5.21 -0.70 -3.79
N ILE A 107 -4.08 -0.13 -3.40
CA ILE A 107 -2.82 -0.83 -3.17
C ILE A 107 -2.43 -0.56 -1.72
N VAL A 108 -2.37 -1.60 -0.89
CA VAL A 108 -2.14 -1.46 0.55
C VAL A 108 -0.92 -2.27 0.94
N ASP A 109 -0.02 -1.64 1.70
CA ASP A 109 1.07 -2.33 2.38
C ASP A 109 0.50 -3.41 3.31
N ARG A 110 0.97 -4.66 3.20
CA ARG A 110 0.53 -5.79 4.01
C ARG A 110 0.52 -5.47 5.51
N ARG A 111 1.49 -4.69 5.99
CA ARG A 111 1.57 -4.31 7.42
C ARG A 111 0.35 -3.53 7.89
N LEU A 112 -0.37 -2.90 6.96
CA LEU A 112 -1.57 -2.11 7.16
C LEU A 112 -2.86 -2.85 6.78
N GLU A 113 -2.81 -4.16 6.54
CA GLU A 113 -3.98 -4.99 6.22
C GLU A 113 -5.11 -4.80 7.24
N ARG A 114 -4.79 -4.64 8.53
CA ARG A 114 -5.76 -4.39 9.62
C ARG A 114 -6.49 -3.04 9.53
N LEU A 115 -6.08 -2.12 8.67
CA LEU A 115 -6.78 -0.86 8.43
C LEU A 115 -7.93 -1.01 7.44
N ILE A 116 -7.94 -2.09 6.67
CA ILE A 116 -8.96 -2.35 5.68
C ILE A 116 -10.24 -2.75 6.44
N PRO A 117 -11.37 -2.02 6.29
CA PRO A 117 -12.60 -2.42 6.93
C PRO A 117 -13.03 -3.78 6.39
N ASP A 118 -13.55 -4.62 7.29
CA ASP A 118 -14.39 -5.73 6.88
C ASP A 118 -15.56 -5.15 6.08
N SER A 119 -15.87 -5.77 4.94
CA SER A 119 -16.86 -5.27 3.98
C SER A 119 -18.26 -5.04 4.58
N GLU A 120 -18.51 -5.51 5.80
CA GLU A 120 -19.76 -5.44 6.54
C GLU A 120 -19.80 -4.35 7.63
N ALA A 121 -18.69 -3.64 7.89
CA ALA A 121 -18.55 -2.73 9.04
C ALA A 121 -19.02 -1.27 8.80
N THR A 122 -19.72 -0.98 7.70
CA THR A 122 -20.09 0.39 7.35
C THR A 122 -21.37 0.82 8.05
N GLY A 123 -21.25 1.52 9.19
CA GLY A 123 -22.42 1.99 9.93
C GLY A 123 -22.11 3.07 10.96
N SER A 124 -21.67 4.26 10.54
CA SER A 124 -21.71 5.44 11.41
C SER A 124 -22.17 6.68 10.63
N ALA A 125 -23.25 7.29 11.09
CA ALA A 125 -23.88 8.46 10.48
C ALA A 125 -22.98 9.71 10.44
N SER A 126 -21.86 9.73 11.17
CA SER A 126 -20.91 10.86 11.15
C SER A 126 -20.24 11.06 9.79
N HIS A 127 -20.19 10.03 8.94
CA HIS A 127 -19.55 10.08 7.62
C HIS A 127 -20.34 10.83 6.55
N LEU A 128 -21.58 11.26 6.85
CA LEU A 128 -22.49 11.86 5.88
C LEU A 128 -22.19 13.34 5.59
N LEU A 129 -21.53 14.06 6.52
CA LEU A 129 -21.16 15.46 6.31
C LEU A 129 -19.69 15.58 5.88
N PRO A 130 -19.39 16.43 4.88
CA PRO A 130 -18.02 16.75 4.50
C PRO A 130 -17.23 17.27 5.71
N ALA A 131 -15.99 16.80 5.83
CA ALA A 131 -15.08 17.25 6.88
C ALA A 131 -13.79 17.80 6.28
N VAL A 132 -13.28 18.89 6.82
CA VAL A 132 -12.02 19.49 6.36
C VAL A 132 -10.85 18.93 7.16
N ILE A 133 -9.83 18.40 6.47
CA ILE A 133 -8.58 17.96 7.10
C ILE A 133 -7.37 18.60 6.41
N LYS A 134 -6.27 18.76 7.14
CA LYS A 134 -4.98 19.17 6.56
C LYS A 134 -4.18 17.96 6.10
N THR A 135 -3.52 18.06 4.95
CA THR A 135 -2.69 16.98 4.38
C THR A 135 -1.42 16.65 5.18
N ASN A 136 -0.97 17.55 6.07
CA ASN A 136 0.31 17.50 6.83
C ASN A 136 1.54 17.13 5.98
N TRP A 137 1.53 17.63 4.74
CA TRP A 137 2.65 17.58 3.84
C TRP A 137 3.37 18.94 3.83
N GLY A 138 4.24 19.22 4.82
CA GLY A 138 4.90 20.54 4.86
C GLY A 138 5.69 20.96 6.10
N GLU A 139 5.67 20.24 7.22
CA GLU A 139 6.49 20.59 8.40
C GLU A 139 7.15 19.34 8.99
N ASP A 140 8.31 18.97 8.45
CA ASP A 140 9.31 18.31 9.29
C ASP A 140 10.15 19.43 9.92
N PRO A 141 10.19 19.60 11.25
CA PRO A 141 11.11 20.55 11.89
C PRO A 141 12.60 20.18 11.68
N THR A 142 12.87 19.06 11.02
CA THR A 142 14.19 18.57 10.60
C THR A 142 14.50 18.79 9.12
N VAL A 143 13.78 19.67 8.40
CA VAL A 143 14.19 20.12 7.06
C VAL A 143 15.45 20.98 7.18
N LEU A 144 16.59 20.31 7.38
CA LEU A 144 17.88 20.78 6.95
C LEU A 144 17.78 21.09 5.44
N PRO A 145 18.35 22.20 4.98
CA PRO A 145 18.22 22.64 3.59
C PRO A 145 18.73 21.52 2.66
N GLY A 146 17.82 20.98 1.85
CA GLY A 146 17.95 19.72 1.09
C GLY A 146 19.38 19.26 0.83
N ASN A 147 19.79 18.21 1.52
CA ASN A 147 20.95 17.34 1.27
C ASN A 147 21.50 17.44 -0.17
N ARG A 148 22.79 17.83 -0.31
CA ARG A 148 23.51 18.02 -1.60
C ARG A 148 23.30 16.89 -2.61
N TRP A 149 23.13 15.67 -2.12
CA TRP A 149 22.93 14.46 -2.93
C TRP A 149 21.61 14.45 -3.69
N SER A 150 20.50 14.90 -3.09
CA SER A 150 19.18 14.96 -3.77
C SER A 150 19.19 15.97 -4.93
N ARG A 151 19.89 17.09 -4.73
CA ARG A 151 20.17 18.08 -5.79
C ARG A 151 21.13 17.55 -6.87
N PHE A 152 22.15 16.79 -6.48
CA PHE A 152 23.11 16.20 -7.40
C PHE A 152 22.44 15.19 -8.36
N PHE A 153 21.64 14.27 -7.84
CA PHE A 153 20.93 13.26 -8.66
C PHE A 153 19.92 13.88 -9.62
N SER A 154 19.15 14.85 -9.14
CA SER A 154 18.16 15.56 -9.98
C SER A 154 18.84 16.28 -11.15
N ARG A 155 20.01 16.89 -10.91
CA ARG A 155 20.71 17.73 -11.88
C ARG A 155 21.60 16.94 -12.85
N HIS A 156 22.27 15.89 -12.37
CA HIS A 156 23.34 15.23 -13.12
C HIS A 156 22.98 13.83 -13.62
N VAL A 157 22.04 13.12 -13.00
CA VAL A 157 21.66 11.76 -13.42
C VAL A 157 20.35 11.76 -14.20
N LEU A 158 19.37 12.56 -13.79
CA LEU A 158 18.05 12.64 -14.43
C LEU A 158 17.93 13.76 -15.48
N GLY A 159 19.02 14.52 -15.73
CA GLY A 159 19.05 15.62 -16.71
C GLY A 159 18.04 16.75 -16.47
N ARG A 160 17.44 16.84 -15.28
CA ARG A 160 16.43 17.87 -15.00
C ARG A 160 17.12 19.19 -14.66
N ARG A 161 16.87 20.22 -15.49
CA ARG A 161 17.11 21.63 -15.12
C ARG A 161 16.37 21.93 -13.80
N SER A 162 16.92 22.90 -13.06
CA SER A 162 16.50 23.44 -11.76
C SER A 162 15.09 23.04 -11.34
N PRO A 163 14.87 22.57 -10.09
CA PRO A 163 13.53 22.18 -9.67
C PRO A 163 12.58 23.35 -9.95
N PRO A 164 11.45 23.13 -10.63
CA PRO A 164 10.40 24.13 -10.66
C PRO A 164 10.10 24.50 -9.20
N THR A 165 9.82 25.78 -8.98
CA THR A 165 9.19 26.33 -7.76
C THR A 165 8.38 25.25 -7.07
N PRO A 166 8.59 24.96 -5.76
CA PRO A 166 8.04 23.77 -5.11
C PRO A 166 6.59 23.60 -5.54
N SER A 167 6.38 22.58 -6.36
CA SER A 167 5.07 22.25 -6.91
C SER A 167 4.08 22.30 -5.76
N ALA A 168 2.87 22.85 -6.00
CA ALA A 168 1.76 22.88 -5.05
C ALA A 168 1.47 21.50 -4.41
N THR A 169 2.06 20.42 -4.91
CA THR A 169 2.13 19.08 -4.31
C THR A 169 2.96 18.94 -3.03
N ARG A 170 3.66 19.99 -2.55
CA ARG A 170 4.44 19.98 -1.28
C ARG A 170 3.93 20.93 -0.19
N ARG A 171 2.70 21.45 -0.33
CA ARG A 171 2.09 22.31 0.68
C ARG A 171 1.12 21.53 1.56
N ASN A 172 1.08 21.91 2.84
CA ASN A 172 -0.05 21.63 3.71
C ASN A 172 -1.27 22.29 3.09
N GLU A 173 -2.16 21.50 2.52
CA GLU A 173 -3.41 21.92 1.89
C GLU A 173 -4.56 21.41 2.76
N ALA A 174 -5.60 22.23 2.94
CA ALA A 174 -6.86 21.76 3.48
C ALA A 174 -7.64 21.03 2.37
N ILE A 175 -8.16 19.85 2.68
CA ILE A 175 -9.05 19.13 1.78
C ILE A 175 -10.38 18.88 2.48
N GLU A 176 -11.46 19.10 1.74
CA GLU A 176 -12.80 18.64 2.11
C GLU A 176 -12.90 17.16 1.74
N VAL A 177 -13.34 16.34 2.69
CA VAL A 177 -13.50 14.90 2.54
C VAL A 177 -14.98 14.56 2.69
N GLY A 178 -15.59 14.15 1.59
CA GLY A 178 -16.95 13.61 1.55
C GLY A 178 -16.94 12.08 1.39
N PRO A 179 -18.13 11.46 1.28
CA PRO A 179 -18.25 10.03 0.98
C PRO A 179 -17.59 9.71 -0.37
N GLY A 180 -16.57 8.86 -0.37
CA GLY A 180 -15.82 8.42 -1.55
C GLY A 180 -15.17 9.53 -2.38
N SER A 181 -15.09 10.76 -1.86
CA SER A 181 -14.68 11.94 -2.62
C SER A 181 -13.85 12.91 -1.78
N ILE A 182 -12.92 13.59 -2.45
CA ILE A 182 -12.18 14.70 -1.86
C ILE A 182 -12.18 15.90 -2.76
N ARG A 183 -12.24 17.09 -2.16
CA ARG A 183 -12.14 18.38 -2.84
C ARG A 183 -10.99 19.18 -2.24
N THR A 184 -10.10 19.60 -3.13
CA THR A 184 -8.91 20.40 -2.81
C THR A 184 -9.24 21.88 -2.69
N GLU A 185 -8.39 22.69 -2.05
CA GLU A 185 -8.54 24.16 -1.98
C GLU A 185 -8.62 24.78 -3.38
N SER A 186 -7.92 24.18 -4.34
CA SER A 186 -7.98 24.59 -5.76
C SER A 186 -9.34 24.32 -6.45
N GLY A 187 -10.31 23.77 -5.73
CA GLY A 187 -11.63 23.40 -6.24
C GLY A 187 -11.65 22.10 -7.06
N ARG A 188 -10.51 21.42 -7.21
CA ARG A 188 -10.47 20.12 -7.91
C ARG A 188 -11.04 19.04 -7.02
N GLU A 189 -11.92 18.24 -7.60
CA GLU A 189 -12.55 17.10 -6.97
C GLU A 189 -11.95 15.79 -7.50
N ARG A 190 -11.83 14.79 -6.63
CA ARG A 190 -11.42 13.43 -6.98
C ARG A 190 -12.37 12.45 -6.32
N SER A 191 -12.86 11.49 -7.10
CA SER A 191 -13.65 10.36 -6.61
C SER A 191 -12.81 9.11 -6.54
N ARG A 192 -13.00 8.31 -5.49
CA ARG A 192 -12.38 6.98 -5.31
C ARG A 192 -12.55 6.10 -6.55
N GLN A 193 -13.71 6.17 -7.20
CA GLN A 193 -14.02 5.39 -8.42
C GLN A 193 -13.18 5.77 -9.65
N SER A 194 -12.52 6.92 -9.62
CA SER A 194 -11.72 7.45 -10.74
C SER A 194 -10.21 7.46 -10.46
N THR A 195 -9.79 6.99 -9.28
CA THR A 195 -8.42 7.08 -8.79
C THR A 195 -7.92 5.73 -8.27
N VAL A 196 -6.61 5.62 -8.06
CA VAL A 196 -6.00 4.52 -7.30
C VAL A 196 -5.51 5.06 -5.97
N THR A 197 -5.94 4.41 -4.89
CA THR A 197 -5.53 4.75 -3.53
C THR A 197 -4.37 3.85 -3.11
N MET A 198 -3.24 4.45 -2.74
CA MET A 198 -2.08 3.76 -2.20
C MET A 198 -2.00 4.03 -0.70
N VAL A 199 -1.78 3.00 0.11
CA VAL A 199 -1.69 3.13 1.58
C VAL A 199 -0.48 2.38 2.08
N PHE A 200 0.48 3.11 2.66
CA PHE A 200 1.76 2.56 3.07
C PHE A 200 2.18 3.09 4.44
N HIS A 201 3.05 2.36 5.11
CA HIS A 201 3.83 2.98 6.17
C HIS A 201 4.83 3.97 5.58
N GLU A 202 5.04 5.06 6.31
CA GLU A 202 6.16 5.95 6.04
C GLU A 202 7.50 5.26 6.37
N PRO A 203 8.60 5.51 5.62
CA PRO A 203 9.90 4.94 5.95
C PRO A 203 10.30 5.26 7.37
N ASN A 204 10.95 4.31 8.02
CA ASN A 204 11.39 4.43 9.41
C ASN A 204 10.26 4.65 10.43
N SER A 205 9.01 4.40 10.05
CA SER A 205 7.89 4.48 10.98
C SER A 205 7.10 3.19 10.99
N SER A 206 6.82 2.70 12.20
CA SER A 206 5.90 1.59 12.45
C SER A 206 4.46 2.04 12.59
N ASP A 207 4.21 3.35 12.75
CA ASP A 207 2.89 3.88 13.06
C ASP A 207 2.39 4.86 12.02
N ARG A 208 3.27 5.68 11.42
CA ARG A 208 2.87 6.70 10.46
C ARG A 208 2.36 6.07 9.18
N ILE A 209 1.24 6.61 8.71
CA ILE A 209 0.53 6.15 7.52
C ILE A 209 0.64 7.23 6.45
N GLU A 210 1.08 6.83 5.27
CA GLU A 210 1.07 7.62 4.05
C GLU A 210 -0.05 7.11 3.15
N VAL A 211 -1.02 7.98 2.84
CA VAL A 211 -2.05 7.71 1.83
C VAL A 211 -1.77 8.56 0.60
N ARG A 212 -1.73 7.94 -0.58
CA ARG A 212 -1.64 8.65 -1.87
C ARG A 212 -2.86 8.35 -2.72
N ILE A 213 -3.55 9.40 -3.15
CA ILE A 213 -4.66 9.31 -4.09
C ILE A 213 -4.11 9.69 -5.46
N VAL A 214 -3.90 8.68 -6.30
CA VAL A 214 -3.25 8.78 -7.60
C VAL A 214 -4.33 8.89 -8.68
N GLY A 215 -4.41 10.06 -9.31
CA GLY A 215 -5.19 10.27 -10.53
C GLY A 215 -4.28 10.44 -11.75
N MET A 216 -4.89 10.62 -12.92
CA MET A 216 -4.19 10.79 -14.20
C MET A 216 -3.18 11.95 -14.19
N ASP A 217 -3.56 13.10 -13.65
CA ASP A 217 -2.76 14.33 -13.80
C ASP A 217 -2.01 14.73 -12.54
N ARG A 218 -2.41 14.18 -11.38
CA ARG A 218 -1.88 14.61 -10.08
C ARG A 218 -2.10 13.54 -9.01
N VAL A 219 -1.18 13.55 -8.05
CA VAL A 219 -1.23 12.76 -6.82
C VAL A 219 -1.48 13.67 -5.63
N ILE A 220 -2.42 13.28 -4.79
CA ILE A 220 -2.68 13.92 -3.49
C ILE A 220 -2.06 13.03 -2.43
N ARG A 221 -1.16 13.58 -1.61
CA ARG A 221 -0.44 12.86 -0.57
C ARG A 221 -0.90 13.33 0.80
N LEU A 222 -1.23 12.38 1.66
CA LEU A 222 -1.73 12.58 3.02
C LEU A 222 -0.82 11.83 3.97
N ARG A 223 -0.38 12.49 5.04
CA ARG A 223 0.42 11.89 6.11
C ARG A 223 -0.37 11.93 7.41
N PHE A 224 -0.44 10.78 8.08
CA PHE A 224 -1.09 10.60 9.38
C PHE A 224 -0.09 10.06 10.39
N ASP A 225 -0.13 10.57 11.61
CA ASP A 225 0.86 10.17 12.63
C ASP A 225 0.66 8.73 13.10
N SER A 226 -0.59 8.26 13.09
CA SER A 226 -0.94 6.87 13.33
C SER A 226 -2.37 6.59 12.87
N ARG A 227 -2.81 5.34 13.00
CA ARG A 227 -4.23 4.99 12.89
C ARG A 227 -5.12 5.76 13.87
N ARG A 228 -4.60 6.24 15.00
CA ARG A 228 -5.35 7.02 16.01
C ARG A 228 -5.32 8.53 15.74
N ASP A 229 -4.64 8.97 14.69
CA ASP A 229 -4.65 10.37 14.28
C ASP A 229 -6.12 10.80 14.03
N PRO A 230 -6.62 11.88 14.68
CA PRO A 230 -7.98 12.33 14.50
C PRO A 230 -8.34 12.60 13.03
N ARG A 231 -7.37 13.06 12.23
CA ARG A 231 -7.55 13.30 10.80
C ARG A 231 -7.72 11.98 10.05
N PHE A 232 -6.99 10.93 10.44
CA PHE A 232 -7.14 9.60 9.83
C PHE A 232 -8.50 8.99 10.19
N GLN A 233 -8.92 9.11 11.45
CA GLN A 233 -10.23 8.65 11.92
C GLN A 233 -11.40 9.38 11.22
N ILE A 234 -11.19 10.62 10.78
CA ILE A 234 -12.14 11.37 9.96
C ILE A 234 -12.08 10.95 8.49
N PHE A 235 -10.87 10.92 7.93
CA PHE A 235 -10.63 10.70 6.50
C PHE A 235 -10.98 9.29 6.05
N TRP A 236 -10.39 8.30 6.72
CA TRP A 236 -10.35 6.93 6.23
C TRP A 236 -11.77 6.36 6.01
N PRO A 237 -12.68 6.41 7.00
CA PRO A 237 -14.01 5.86 6.81
C PRO A 237 -14.85 6.62 5.77
N ARG A 238 -14.62 7.93 5.57
CA ARG A 238 -15.33 8.70 4.54
C ARG A 238 -14.82 8.37 3.13
N TRP A 239 -13.52 8.14 3.01
CA TRP A 239 -12.91 7.81 1.72
C TRP A 239 -13.24 6.39 1.26
N ILE A 240 -13.29 5.43 2.18
CA ILE A 240 -13.54 4.00 1.89
C ILE A 240 -15.02 3.60 2.00
N GLY A 241 -15.82 4.37 2.73
CA GLY A 241 -17.24 4.10 3.00
C GLY A 241 -18.18 4.56 1.91
#